data_AF-A0A7W4LVK5-F1
#
_entry.id   AF-A0A7W4LVK5-F1
#
_cell.length_a   1.000
_cell.length_b   1.000
_cell.length_c   1.000
_cell.angle_alpha   90.00
_cell.angle_beta   90.00
_cell.angle_gamma   90.00
#
_symmetry.space_group_name_H-M   'P 1'
#
loop_
_entity.id
_entity.type
_entity.pdbx_description
1 polymer ?
#
loop_
_entity_poly.entity_id
_entity_poly.type
_entity_poly.pdbx_seq_one_letter_code
_entity_poly.pdbx_strand_id
1 'polypeptide(L)'
;MSLGTNADSKILHDAVDKAYKKGIVIVAAAGNDGNKKPVNYPGAYSSVTAVSASTEKNGLAAFSTTGKQIEFAAPGTNITSTYLNQMYATADGTSQAAPHVTGMFALLRQKYPEETNTQLRQQMQQNIKDLGAPGRDSRFGYGLVQYPVKQKSFAERAVIKAEKTKKQADINQAKTAVSKLSKSKGKTALEARINKVQTARNVTDARDKVRTAEKQKKKTAVNAAQSAIRKLPAGSEKKGLQKRLNAVNSSLLKTAEASVKQAEKKTSEASTAKAQKAVSEIQLGKEKTALEKRLDRIKDKLNRQQARDKVKAAEKTKTKKAKSAAQTAVSRLKPSAEKTSLQKRVRAIRVK
;
A
#
# COMPACT_ATOMS: atom_id res chain seq x y z
N MET A 1 -30.86 10.16 36.99
CA MET A 1 -31.33 10.83 38.22
C MET A 1 -30.31 11.87 38.63
N SER A 2 -30.50 13.12 38.20
CA SER A 2 -29.62 14.25 38.55
C SER A 2 -30.04 14.89 39.88
N LEU A 3 -30.03 14.06 40.93
CA LEU A 3 -30.53 14.39 42.26
C LEU A 3 -29.83 13.50 43.30
N GLY A 4 -29.93 13.84 44.58
CA GLY A 4 -29.52 12.95 45.65
C GLY A 4 -29.89 13.44 47.05
N THR A 5 -29.73 12.55 48.04
CA THR A 5 -29.91 12.79 49.47
C THR A 5 -28.81 12.13 50.28
N ASN A 6 -28.52 12.64 51.46
CA ASN A 6 -27.47 12.11 52.34
C ASN A 6 -27.98 10.96 53.24
N ALA A 7 -29.29 10.71 53.26
CA ALA A 7 -29.92 9.67 54.06
C ALA A 7 -30.34 8.48 53.20
N ASP A 8 -30.03 7.27 53.67
CA ASP A 8 -30.55 6.04 53.08
C ASP A 8 -32.07 5.97 53.29
N SER A 9 -32.79 5.46 52.28
CA SER A 9 -34.22 5.22 52.34
C SER A 9 -34.51 3.84 51.78
N LYS A 10 -35.07 2.96 52.62
CA LYS A 10 -35.43 1.60 52.23
C LYS A 10 -36.37 1.58 51.01
N ILE A 11 -37.36 2.47 50.99
CA ILE A 11 -38.34 2.55 49.88
C ILE A 11 -37.64 2.95 48.58
N LEU A 12 -36.71 3.89 48.63
CA LEU A 12 -35.93 4.30 47.47
C LEU A 12 -35.02 3.17 46.97
N HIS A 13 -34.31 2.51 47.88
CA HIS A 13 -33.45 1.38 47.57
C HIS A 13 -34.24 0.24 46.91
N ASP A 14 -35.35 -0.18 47.51
CA ASP A 14 -36.21 -1.25 46.98
C ASP A 14 -36.73 -0.90 45.58
N ALA A 15 -37.10 0.36 45.34
CA ALA A 15 -37.58 0.83 44.04
C ALA A 15 -36.49 0.77 42.96
N VAL A 16 -35.28 1.24 43.29
CA VAL A 16 -34.13 1.22 42.40
C VAL A 16 -33.70 -0.22 42.09
N ASP A 17 -33.65 -1.09 43.11
CA ASP A 17 -33.31 -2.50 42.94
C ASP A 17 -34.34 -3.25 42.09
N LYS A 18 -35.63 -2.94 42.26
CA LYS A 18 -36.69 -3.48 41.40
C LYS A 18 -36.49 -3.07 39.94
N ALA A 19 -36.11 -1.82 39.67
CA ALA A 19 -35.80 -1.37 38.31
C ALA A 19 -34.56 -2.09 37.76
N TYR A 20 -33.51 -2.25 38.57
CA TYR A 20 -32.27 -2.94 38.19
C TYR A 20 -32.53 -4.41 37.85
N LYS A 21 -33.33 -5.11 38.66
CA LYS A 21 -33.73 -6.51 38.41
C LYS A 21 -34.55 -6.68 37.13
N LYS A 22 -35.18 -5.62 36.63
CA LYS A 22 -35.86 -5.59 35.32
C LYS A 22 -34.93 -5.26 34.15
N GLY A 23 -33.61 -5.21 34.36
CA GLY A 23 -32.62 -4.94 33.31
C GLY A 23 -32.44 -3.46 32.95
N ILE A 24 -33.01 -2.55 33.73
CA ILE A 24 -32.85 -1.10 33.55
C ILE A 24 -31.49 -0.68 34.11
N VAL A 25 -30.74 0.11 33.34
CA VAL A 25 -29.53 0.78 33.82
C VAL A 25 -29.94 2.05 34.54
N ILE A 26 -29.52 2.21 35.80
CA ILE A 26 -29.86 3.37 36.62
C ILE A 26 -28.60 4.21 36.81
N VAL A 27 -28.67 5.49 36.45
CA VAL A 27 -27.56 6.44 36.55
C VAL A 27 -27.93 7.56 37.51
N ALA A 28 -27.04 7.91 38.43
CA ALA A 28 -27.25 9.00 39.39
C ALA A 28 -26.02 9.90 39.56
N ALA A 29 -26.28 11.16 39.88
CA ALA A 29 -25.26 12.12 40.28
C ALA A 29 -24.61 11.69 41.61
N ALA A 30 -23.29 11.83 41.74
CA ALA A 30 -22.59 11.42 42.95
C ALA A 30 -22.75 12.38 44.13
N GLY A 31 -23.04 13.65 43.88
CA GLY A 31 -23.10 14.71 44.90
C GLY A 31 -22.12 15.86 44.61
N ASN A 32 -22.42 17.03 45.19
CA ASN A 32 -21.68 18.28 44.97
C ASN A 32 -21.04 18.81 46.27
N ASP A 33 -20.81 17.93 47.25
CA ASP A 33 -20.37 18.27 48.60
C ASP A 33 -18.83 18.32 48.75
N GLY A 34 -18.11 18.07 47.66
CA GLY A 34 -16.65 18.11 47.59
C GLY A 34 -15.97 16.78 47.89
N ASN A 35 -14.64 16.78 47.72
CA ASN A 35 -13.81 15.58 47.85
C ASN A 35 -13.87 14.98 49.27
N LYS A 36 -13.89 13.64 49.35
CA LYS A 36 -13.94 12.84 50.59
C LYS A 36 -15.26 12.93 51.36
N LYS A 37 -16.34 13.43 50.74
CA LYS A 37 -17.70 13.27 51.25
C LYS A 37 -18.31 11.95 50.76
N PRO A 38 -19.25 11.34 51.51
CA PRO A 38 -19.95 10.15 51.03
C PRO A 38 -20.73 10.44 49.75
N VAL A 39 -20.76 9.49 48.81
CA VAL A 39 -21.62 9.55 47.62
C VAL A 39 -23.09 9.60 48.07
N ASN A 40 -23.89 10.49 47.48
CA ASN A 40 -25.29 10.67 47.85
C ASN A 40 -26.14 9.50 47.34
N TYR A 41 -27.23 9.20 48.05
CA TYR A 41 -28.24 8.25 47.58
C TYR A 41 -29.12 8.90 46.52
N PRO A 42 -29.52 8.17 45.46
CA PRO A 42 -29.36 6.72 45.28
C PRO A 42 -28.02 6.30 44.64
N GLY A 43 -27.12 7.24 44.30
CA GLY A 43 -25.81 6.92 43.70
C GLY A 43 -24.97 5.93 44.53
N ALA A 44 -25.11 5.95 45.86
CA ALA A 44 -24.40 5.01 46.73
C ALA A 44 -24.91 3.56 46.69
N TYR A 45 -26.07 3.27 46.09
CA TYR A 45 -26.56 1.89 45.94
C TYR A 45 -25.77 1.13 44.86
N SER A 46 -25.48 -0.15 45.09
CA SER A 46 -24.69 -0.99 44.16
C SER A 46 -25.38 -1.20 42.80
N SER A 47 -26.71 -1.15 42.80
CA SER A 47 -27.58 -1.21 41.61
C SER A 47 -27.56 0.09 40.78
N VAL A 48 -26.89 1.14 41.25
CA VAL A 48 -26.80 2.44 40.58
C VAL A 48 -25.39 2.72 40.09
N THR A 49 -25.31 3.29 38.90
CA THR A 49 -24.09 3.87 38.36
C THR A 49 -23.95 5.31 38.86
N ALA A 50 -23.07 5.50 39.85
CA ALA A 50 -22.73 6.83 40.38
C ALA A 50 -21.73 7.54 39.47
N VAL A 51 -22.00 8.82 39.19
CA VAL A 51 -21.23 9.63 38.25
C VAL A 51 -20.58 10.83 38.94
N SER A 52 -19.25 10.91 38.88
CA SER A 52 -18.49 12.09 39.28
C SER A 52 -18.33 13.09 38.14
N ALA A 53 -18.08 14.35 38.49
CA ALA A 53 -17.95 15.45 37.53
C ALA A 53 -16.48 15.73 37.22
N SER A 54 -16.13 15.73 35.94
CA SER A 54 -14.84 16.20 35.44
C SER A 54 -14.93 17.62 34.90
N THR A 55 -13.79 18.32 34.94
CA THR A 55 -13.59 19.61 34.28
C THR A 55 -13.17 19.42 32.83
N GLU A 56 -13.21 20.49 32.04
CA GLU A 56 -12.70 20.52 30.65
C GLU A 56 -11.22 20.09 30.55
N LYS A 57 -10.44 20.33 31.61
CA LYS A 57 -9.02 19.94 31.68
C LYS A 57 -8.81 18.48 32.11
N ASN A 58 -9.87 17.66 32.11
CA ASN A 58 -9.88 16.29 32.63
C ASN A 58 -9.47 16.19 34.11
N GLY A 59 -9.63 17.26 34.89
CA GLY A 59 -9.50 17.22 36.34
C GLY A 59 -10.81 16.82 36.99
N LEU A 60 -10.79 16.42 38.27
CA LEU A 60 -12.01 16.28 39.06
C LEU A 60 -12.54 17.68 39.38
N ALA A 61 -13.83 17.94 39.17
CA ALA A 61 -14.44 19.20 39.58
C ALA A 61 -14.36 19.34 41.11
N ALA A 62 -14.06 20.55 41.61
CA ALA A 62 -13.79 20.77 43.03
C ALA A 62 -14.97 20.37 43.94
N PHE A 63 -16.20 20.58 43.47
CA PHE A 63 -17.43 20.18 44.17
C PHE A 63 -17.73 18.68 44.07
N SER A 64 -17.11 17.93 43.15
CA SER A 64 -17.50 16.54 42.93
C SER A 64 -17.19 15.67 44.14
N THR A 65 -18.21 15.01 44.66
CA THR A 65 -18.08 13.97 45.68
C THR A 65 -17.25 12.79 45.17
N THR A 66 -16.53 12.12 46.06
CA THR A 66 -15.66 10.98 45.76
C THR A 66 -15.95 9.80 46.68
N GLY A 67 -15.72 8.57 46.22
CA GLY A 67 -16.00 7.38 47.01
C GLY A 67 -15.83 6.10 46.21
N LYS A 68 -15.81 4.95 46.90
CA LYS A 68 -15.69 3.63 46.26
C LYS A 68 -16.91 3.28 45.40
N GLN A 69 -18.01 4.02 45.54
CA GLN A 69 -19.24 3.87 44.78
C GLN A 69 -19.18 4.56 43.41
N ILE A 70 -18.27 5.51 43.19
CA ILE A 70 -18.08 6.14 41.88
C ILE A 70 -17.76 5.04 40.85
N GLU A 71 -18.53 5.00 39.78
CA GLU A 71 -18.35 4.01 38.73
C GLU A 71 -17.76 4.64 37.46
N PHE A 72 -18.22 5.84 37.07
CA PHE A 72 -17.67 6.57 35.93
C PHE A 72 -17.59 8.06 36.21
N ALA A 73 -16.76 8.75 35.44
CA ALA A 73 -16.73 10.20 35.36
C ALA A 73 -17.31 10.70 34.04
N ALA A 74 -17.85 11.91 34.05
CA ALA A 74 -18.31 12.62 32.86
C ALA A 74 -18.15 14.15 33.01
N PRO A 75 -18.17 14.92 31.90
CA PRO A 75 -18.11 16.37 31.96
C PRO A 75 -19.23 16.96 32.82
N GLY A 76 -18.86 17.75 33.82
CA GLY A 76 -19.81 18.35 34.76
C GLY A 76 -19.55 19.81 35.08
N THR A 77 -18.59 20.47 34.40
CA THR A 77 -18.37 21.92 34.49
C THR A 77 -18.60 22.57 33.14
N ASN A 78 -19.11 23.80 33.13
CA ASN A 78 -19.42 24.58 31.94
C ASN A 78 -20.31 23.83 30.93
N ILE A 79 -21.30 23.09 31.43
CA ILE A 79 -22.17 22.29 30.58
C ILE A 79 -23.34 23.16 30.11
N THR A 80 -23.28 23.54 28.83
CA THR A 80 -24.38 24.24 28.15
C THR A 80 -25.41 23.25 27.65
N SER A 81 -26.67 23.45 28.02
CA SER A 81 -27.79 22.65 27.54
C SER A 81 -29.06 23.50 27.40
N THR A 82 -30.12 22.87 26.91
CA THR A 82 -31.45 23.48 26.79
C THR A 82 -31.98 23.87 28.17
N TYR A 83 -32.72 24.97 28.21
CA TYR A 83 -33.36 25.51 29.39
C TYR A 83 -34.81 25.93 29.09
N LEU A 84 -35.54 26.37 30.11
CA LEU A 84 -36.92 26.80 29.95
C LEU A 84 -37.05 27.94 28.92
N ASN A 85 -38.25 28.08 28.35
CA ASN A 85 -38.59 29.16 27.41
C ASN A 85 -37.70 29.20 26.15
N GLN A 86 -37.32 28.03 25.61
CA GLN A 86 -36.46 27.88 24.42
C GLN A 86 -35.06 28.50 24.58
N MET A 87 -34.61 28.70 25.82
CA MET A 87 -33.30 29.26 26.13
C MET A 87 -32.25 28.16 26.25
N TYR A 88 -30.99 28.59 26.36
CA TYR A 88 -29.87 27.75 26.76
C TYR A 88 -29.26 28.32 28.04
N ALA A 89 -28.77 27.42 28.89
CA ALA A 89 -28.09 27.79 30.12
C ALA A 89 -26.84 26.91 30.31
N THR A 90 -25.83 27.50 30.95
CA THR A 90 -24.60 26.82 31.35
C THR A 90 -24.64 26.58 32.83
N ALA A 91 -24.37 25.34 33.25
CA ALA A 91 -24.39 24.95 34.65
C ALA A 91 -23.28 23.96 34.99
N ASP A 92 -23.00 23.89 36.30
CA ASP A 92 -22.03 22.99 36.91
C ASP A 92 -22.73 22.01 37.84
N GLY A 93 -22.23 20.77 37.90
CA GLY A 93 -22.68 19.78 38.86
C GLY A 93 -22.46 18.35 38.39
N THR A 94 -22.43 17.41 39.34
CA THR A 94 -22.56 15.97 39.04
C THR A 94 -23.91 15.65 38.41
N SER A 95 -24.91 16.50 38.64
CA SER A 95 -26.19 16.57 37.92
C SER A 95 -26.04 16.73 36.40
N GLN A 96 -25.01 17.44 35.94
CA GLN A 96 -24.71 17.66 34.52
C GLN A 96 -23.82 16.54 33.95
N ALA A 97 -23.04 15.88 34.80
CA ALA A 97 -22.26 14.70 34.41
C ALA A 97 -23.14 13.46 34.17
N ALA A 98 -24.12 13.20 35.04
CA ALA A 98 -25.02 12.05 34.94
C ALA A 98 -25.73 11.85 33.56
N PRO A 99 -26.27 12.88 32.89
CA PRO A 99 -26.90 12.70 31.58
C PRO A 99 -25.93 12.31 30.46
N HIS A 100 -24.65 12.68 30.52
CA HIS A 100 -23.64 12.22 29.55
C HIS A 100 -23.45 10.70 29.62
N VAL A 101 -23.32 10.15 30.84
CA VAL A 101 -23.23 8.70 31.06
C VAL A 101 -24.52 8.00 30.64
N THR A 102 -25.67 8.60 30.92
CA THR A 102 -26.99 8.09 30.49
C THR A 102 -27.07 8.00 28.96
N GLY A 103 -26.66 9.04 28.24
CA GLY A 103 -26.62 9.05 26.78
C GLY A 103 -25.68 7.98 26.21
N MET A 104 -24.52 7.79 26.84
CA MET A 104 -23.60 6.71 26.48
C MET A 104 -24.21 5.32 26.67
N PHE A 105 -24.94 5.07 27.77
CA PHE A 105 -25.67 3.81 27.95
C PHE A 105 -26.79 3.61 26.94
N ALA A 106 -27.49 4.68 26.53
CA ALA A 106 -28.50 4.60 25.48
C ALA A 106 -27.87 4.15 24.14
N LEU A 107 -26.71 4.69 23.79
CA LEU A 107 -25.96 4.29 22.59
C LEU A 107 -25.46 2.84 22.68
N LEU A 108 -24.99 2.41 23.85
CA LEU A 108 -24.60 1.01 24.07
C LEU A 108 -25.80 0.08 23.98
N ARG A 109 -26.95 0.42 24.56
CA ARG A 109 -28.19 -0.36 24.45
C ARG A 109 -28.67 -0.45 23.01
N GLN A 110 -28.59 0.64 22.23
CA GLN A 110 -28.93 0.62 20.81
C GLN A 110 -28.02 -0.36 20.04
N LYS A 111 -26.73 -0.36 20.36
CA LYS A 111 -25.74 -1.24 19.70
C LYS A 111 -25.84 -2.69 20.15
N TYR A 112 -26.19 -2.92 21.41
CA TYR A 112 -26.28 -4.23 22.05
C TYR A 112 -27.65 -4.41 22.72
N PRO A 113 -28.73 -4.59 21.94
CA PRO A 113 -30.10 -4.58 22.46
C PRO A 113 -30.37 -5.68 23.49
N GLU A 114 -29.76 -6.85 23.30
CA GLU A 114 -29.95 -8.05 24.13
C GLU A 114 -29.06 -8.11 25.38
N GLU A 115 -28.11 -7.18 25.54
CA GLU A 115 -27.24 -7.19 26.72
C GLU A 115 -28.00 -6.78 27.99
N THR A 116 -27.68 -7.45 29.10
CA THR A 116 -28.16 -7.10 30.43
C THR A 116 -27.56 -5.77 30.88
N ASN A 117 -28.18 -5.11 31.87
CA ASN A 117 -27.62 -3.90 32.48
C ASN A 117 -26.19 -4.09 33.02
N THR A 118 -25.87 -5.27 33.55
CA THR A 118 -24.52 -5.61 34.03
C THR A 118 -23.53 -5.68 32.87
N GLN A 119 -23.91 -6.33 31.76
CA GLN A 119 -23.08 -6.39 30.55
C GLN A 119 -22.88 -4.99 29.93
N LEU A 120 -23.91 -4.16 29.90
CA LEU A 120 -23.78 -2.78 29.42
C LEU A 120 -22.84 -1.94 30.29
N ARG A 121 -22.87 -2.09 31.62
CA ARG A 121 -21.88 -1.48 32.54
C ARG A 121 -20.47 -1.95 32.20
N GLN A 122 -20.27 -3.24 31.89
CA GLN A 122 -18.97 -3.77 31.43
C GLN A 122 -18.56 -3.23 30.05
N GLN A 123 -19.49 -3.08 29.10
CA GLN A 123 -19.20 -2.44 27.81
C GLN A 123 -18.74 -1.00 27.99
N MET A 124 -19.35 -0.25 28.92
CA MET A 124 -18.94 1.13 29.21
C MET A 124 -17.47 1.19 29.63
N GLN A 125 -16.99 0.25 30.45
CA GLN A 125 -15.59 0.19 30.90
C GLN A 125 -14.58 0.01 29.74
N GLN A 126 -15.01 -0.50 28.59
CA GLN A 126 -14.17 -0.58 27.39
C GLN A 126 -14.11 0.74 26.61
N ASN A 127 -14.93 1.71 26.99
CA ASN A 127 -15.14 2.99 26.31
C ASN A 127 -14.91 4.15 27.28
N ILE A 128 -13.76 4.13 27.96
CA ILE A 128 -13.33 5.18 28.88
C ILE A 128 -11.95 5.72 28.51
N LYS A 129 -11.65 6.90 29.03
CA LYS A 129 -10.31 7.39 29.23
C LYS A 129 -10.01 7.28 30.72
N ASP A 130 -9.03 6.45 31.06
CA ASP A 130 -8.58 6.29 32.45
C ASP A 130 -7.96 7.62 32.93
N LEU A 131 -8.42 8.12 34.08
CA LEU A 131 -8.02 9.39 34.68
C LEU A 131 -7.74 9.16 36.15
N GLY A 132 -6.75 9.87 36.70
CA GLY A 132 -6.38 9.71 38.11
C GLY A 132 -5.37 8.60 38.30
N ALA A 133 -5.60 7.75 39.29
CA ALA A 133 -4.73 6.61 39.55
C ALA A 133 -5.05 5.48 38.54
N PRO A 134 -4.05 4.73 38.04
CA PRO A 134 -4.31 3.67 37.07
C PRO A 134 -5.35 2.66 37.55
N GLY A 135 -6.33 2.36 36.69
CA GLY A 135 -7.44 1.48 37.01
C GLY A 135 -8.56 2.16 37.81
N ARG A 136 -9.42 1.36 38.44
CA ARG A 136 -10.59 1.92 39.12
C ARG A 136 -10.17 2.68 40.39
N ASP A 137 -10.52 3.96 40.47
CA ASP A 137 -10.24 4.80 41.64
C ASP A 137 -11.49 5.47 42.22
N SER A 138 -11.37 6.09 43.40
CA SER A 138 -12.51 6.70 44.11
C SER A 138 -12.93 8.07 43.56
N ARG A 139 -12.18 8.64 42.62
CA ARG A 139 -12.43 9.98 42.05
C ARG A 139 -13.13 9.89 40.71
N PHE A 140 -12.66 9.02 39.83
CA PHE A 140 -13.16 8.87 38.46
C PHE A 140 -13.81 7.52 38.19
N GLY A 141 -13.85 6.63 39.20
CA GLY A 141 -14.34 5.27 38.99
C GLY A 141 -13.44 4.56 37.99
N TYR A 142 -14.02 3.96 36.95
CA TYR A 142 -13.27 3.36 35.84
C TYR A 142 -12.68 4.40 34.87
N GLY A 143 -13.06 5.67 34.96
CA GLY A 143 -12.57 6.74 34.12
C GLY A 143 -13.66 7.57 33.46
N LEU A 144 -13.22 8.53 32.65
CA LEU A 144 -14.08 9.44 31.89
C LEU A 144 -14.73 8.70 30.71
N VAL A 145 -16.06 8.64 30.65
CA VAL A 145 -16.76 7.99 29.53
C VAL A 145 -16.38 8.62 28.18
N GLN A 146 -16.13 7.78 27.19
CA GLN A 146 -15.78 8.17 25.83
C GLN A 146 -16.78 7.56 24.87
N TYR A 147 -17.31 8.36 23.95
CA TYR A 147 -17.97 7.78 22.78
C TYR A 147 -16.93 6.95 22.00
N PRO A 148 -17.22 5.68 21.61
CA PRO A 148 -16.35 4.93 20.73
C PRO A 148 -16.25 5.61 19.37
N VAL A 149 -15.38 6.59 19.26
CA VAL A 149 -14.87 6.99 17.97
C VAL A 149 -14.06 5.79 17.50
N LYS A 150 -14.55 5.05 16.50
CA LYS A 150 -13.71 4.15 15.72
C LYS A 150 -12.67 5.01 14.99
N GLN A 151 -11.65 5.48 15.70
CA GLN A 151 -10.44 5.97 15.08
C GLN A 151 -9.81 4.75 14.44
N LYS A 152 -10.06 4.59 13.13
CA LYS A 152 -9.37 3.57 12.33
C LYS A 152 -7.90 3.67 12.62
N SER A 153 -7.28 2.56 13.00
CA SER A 153 -5.85 2.56 13.33
C SER A 153 -5.05 3.17 12.17
N PHE A 154 -3.88 3.74 12.46
CA PHE A 154 -3.00 4.28 11.41
C PHE A 154 -2.79 3.29 10.25
N ALA A 155 -2.64 1.99 10.59
CA ALA A 155 -2.52 0.92 9.62
C ALA A 155 -3.77 0.75 8.74
N GLU A 156 -4.97 0.77 9.32
CA GLU A 156 -6.22 0.69 8.55
C GLU A 156 -6.39 1.87 7.59
N ARG A 157 -6.05 3.09 8.02
CA ARG A 157 -6.11 4.29 7.16
C ARG A 157 -5.13 4.17 6.00
N ALA A 158 -3.92 3.68 6.25
CA ALA A 158 -2.93 3.45 5.21
C ALA A 158 -3.40 2.39 4.19
N VAL A 159 -4.02 1.29 4.66
CA VAL A 159 -4.60 0.26 3.77
C VAL A 159 -5.71 0.83 2.89
N ILE A 160 -6.65 1.59 3.46
CA ILE A 160 -7.74 2.23 2.70
C ILE A 160 -7.19 3.19 1.64
N LYS A 161 -6.16 3.97 2.00
CA LYS A 161 -5.50 4.86 1.04
C LYS A 161 -4.87 4.05 -0.10
N ALA A 162 -4.15 2.98 0.20
CA ALA A 162 -3.55 2.10 -0.81
C ALA A 162 -4.59 1.44 -1.73
N GLU A 163 -5.74 1.01 -1.19
CA GLU A 163 -6.86 0.47 -1.97
C GLU A 163 -7.43 1.49 -2.96
N LYS A 164 -7.59 2.75 -2.51
CA LYS A 164 -8.13 3.83 -3.32
C LYS A 164 -7.14 4.28 -4.41
N THR A 165 -5.89 4.51 -4.04
CA THR A 165 -4.91 5.13 -4.95
C THR A 165 -4.18 4.12 -5.83
N LYS A 166 -4.02 2.88 -5.35
CA LYS A 166 -3.24 1.80 -6.00
C LYS A 166 -1.77 2.20 -6.28
N LYS A 167 -1.27 3.29 -5.68
CA LYS A 167 0.11 3.78 -5.84
C LYS A 167 1.10 2.94 -5.02
N GLN A 168 2.35 2.80 -5.47
CA GLN A 168 3.30 1.85 -4.83
C GLN A 168 3.74 2.40 -3.49
N ALA A 169 3.94 3.72 -3.44
CA ALA A 169 4.26 4.43 -2.22
C ALA A 169 3.20 4.17 -1.14
N ASP A 170 1.91 4.28 -1.49
CA ASP A 170 0.82 4.05 -0.53
C ASP A 170 0.73 2.57 -0.12
N ILE A 171 0.92 1.62 -1.06
CA ILE A 171 0.99 0.18 -0.73
C ILE A 171 2.16 -0.12 0.21
N ASN A 172 3.34 0.47 -0.03
CA ASN A 172 4.51 0.28 0.81
C ASN A 172 4.30 0.86 2.21
N GLN A 173 3.74 2.08 2.31
CA GLN A 173 3.36 2.70 3.57
C GLN A 173 2.37 1.83 4.36
N ALA A 174 1.36 1.27 3.67
CA ALA A 174 0.40 0.36 4.28
C ALA A 174 1.07 -0.92 4.81
N LYS A 175 1.99 -1.54 4.05
CA LYS A 175 2.75 -2.72 4.51
C LYS A 175 3.56 -2.40 5.76
N THR A 176 4.29 -1.28 5.77
CA THR A 176 5.09 -0.85 6.93
C THR A 176 4.21 -0.56 8.15
N ALA A 177 3.02 0.01 7.95
CA ALA A 177 2.10 0.28 9.05
C ALA A 177 1.52 -1.02 9.63
N VAL A 178 1.13 -1.97 8.78
CA VAL A 178 0.56 -3.27 9.19
C VAL A 178 1.63 -4.18 9.82
N SER A 179 2.88 -4.13 9.35
CA SER A 179 3.96 -4.96 9.90
C SER A 179 4.26 -4.64 11.37
N LYS A 180 4.04 -3.38 11.79
CA LYS A 180 4.20 -2.91 13.17
C LYS A 180 3.11 -3.39 14.13
N LEU A 181 2.01 -3.97 13.62
CA LEU A 181 0.93 -4.50 14.47
C LEU A 181 1.35 -5.82 15.13
N SER A 182 0.86 -6.07 16.34
CA SER A 182 0.93 -7.38 16.98
C SER A 182 0.09 -8.42 16.22
N LYS A 183 0.45 -9.70 16.36
CA LYS A 183 -0.27 -10.80 15.69
C LYS A 183 -1.72 -10.84 16.16
N SER A 184 -2.65 -10.71 15.21
CA SER A 184 -4.10 -10.71 15.46
C SER A 184 -4.86 -11.02 14.18
N LYS A 185 -6.13 -11.44 14.31
CA LYS A 185 -7.03 -11.62 13.15
C LYS A 185 -7.16 -10.33 12.32
N GLY A 186 -7.15 -9.16 12.99
CA GLY A 186 -7.18 -7.85 12.34
C GLY A 186 -5.94 -7.58 11.47
N LYS A 187 -4.74 -7.90 11.98
CA LYS A 187 -3.50 -7.81 11.20
C LYS A 187 -3.58 -8.68 9.95
N THR A 188 -3.95 -9.96 10.09
CA THR A 188 -4.06 -10.90 8.97
C THR A 188 -5.06 -10.41 7.91
N ALA A 189 -6.20 -9.84 8.31
CA ALA A 189 -7.16 -9.27 7.39
C ALA A 189 -6.61 -8.07 6.60
N LEU A 190 -5.84 -7.19 7.25
CA LEU A 190 -5.19 -6.06 6.58
C LEU A 190 -4.08 -6.51 5.62
N GLU A 191 -3.29 -7.51 6.00
CA GLU A 191 -2.27 -8.11 5.12
C GLU A 191 -2.90 -8.71 3.86
N ALA A 192 -4.00 -9.45 3.99
CA ALA A 192 -4.73 -10.02 2.87
C ALA A 192 -5.24 -8.92 1.90
N ARG A 193 -5.80 -7.84 2.44
CA ARG A 193 -6.25 -6.68 1.65
C ARG A 193 -5.11 -6.02 0.89
N ILE A 194 -3.99 -5.74 1.56
CA ILE A 194 -2.80 -5.15 0.91
C ILE A 194 -2.27 -6.06 -0.19
N ASN A 195 -2.21 -7.38 0.04
CA ASN A 195 -1.74 -8.35 -0.96
C ASN A 195 -2.65 -8.40 -2.19
N LYS A 196 -3.96 -8.26 -2.01
CA LYS A 196 -4.93 -8.15 -3.12
C LYS A 196 -4.66 -6.88 -3.95
N VAL A 197 -4.44 -5.74 -3.30
CA VAL A 197 -4.10 -4.47 -3.99
C VAL A 197 -2.76 -4.58 -4.73
N GLN A 198 -1.73 -5.15 -4.11
CA GLN A 198 -0.43 -5.36 -4.74
C GLN A 198 -0.54 -6.26 -5.99
N THR A 199 -1.30 -7.35 -5.90
CA THR A 199 -1.54 -8.25 -7.02
C THR A 199 -2.24 -7.54 -8.17
N ALA A 200 -3.31 -6.81 -7.89
CA ALA A 200 -4.04 -6.04 -8.90
C ALA A 200 -3.13 -5.02 -9.60
N ARG A 201 -2.28 -4.33 -8.84
CA ARG A 201 -1.32 -3.37 -9.40
C ARG A 201 -0.24 -4.03 -10.26
N ASN A 202 0.29 -5.18 -9.84
CA ASN A 202 1.25 -5.94 -10.64
C ASN A 202 0.63 -6.39 -11.97
N VAL A 203 -0.66 -6.76 -11.97
CA VAL A 203 -1.40 -7.11 -13.20
C VAL A 203 -1.46 -5.90 -14.14
N THR A 204 -1.81 -4.71 -13.65
CA THR A 204 -1.82 -3.49 -14.47
C THR A 204 -0.45 -3.18 -15.06
N ASP A 205 0.61 -3.21 -14.24
CA ASP A 205 2.00 -2.97 -14.71
C ASP A 205 2.39 -3.99 -15.80
N ALA A 206 2.10 -5.27 -15.59
CA ALA A 206 2.38 -6.30 -16.59
C ALA A 206 1.61 -6.10 -17.90
N ARG A 207 0.33 -5.72 -17.83
CA ARG A 207 -0.49 -5.40 -19.02
C ARG A 207 0.11 -4.24 -19.81
N ASP A 208 0.51 -3.16 -19.13
CA ASP A 208 1.03 -1.96 -19.79
C ASP A 208 2.42 -2.20 -20.40
N LYS A 209 3.27 -3.00 -19.73
CA LYS A 209 4.56 -3.40 -20.27
C LYS A 209 4.42 -4.32 -21.48
N VAL A 210 3.46 -5.25 -21.48
CA VAL A 210 3.16 -6.09 -22.66
C VAL A 210 2.65 -5.24 -23.82
N ARG A 211 1.71 -4.31 -23.58
CA ARG A 211 1.26 -3.36 -24.62
C ARG A 211 2.42 -2.54 -25.20
N THR A 212 3.34 -2.11 -24.34
CA THR A 212 4.55 -1.40 -24.77
C THR A 212 5.43 -2.28 -25.63
N ALA A 213 5.63 -3.56 -25.26
CA ALA A 213 6.39 -4.51 -26.06
C ALA A 213 5.74 -4.80 -27.42
N GLU A 214 4.41 -4.92 -27.46
CA GLU A 214 3.64 -5.10 -28.70
C GLU A 214 3.79 -3.91 -29.65
N LYS A 215 3.73 -2.68 -29.11
CA LYS A 215 3.86 -1.44 -29.89
C LYS A 215 5.30 -1.21 -30.36
N GLN A 216 6.27 -1.32 -29.45
CA GLN A 216 7.65 -0.95 -29.74
C GLN A 216 8.40 -2.04 -30.49
N LYS A 217 8.08 -3.32 -30.25
CA LYS A 217 8.82 -4.47 -30.77
C LYS A 217 10.33 -4.29 -30.60
N LYS A 218 10.76 -4.10 -29.34
CA LYS A 218 12.17 -3.93 -28.96
C LYS A 218 12.53 -4.91 -27.84
N LYS A 219 13.80 -5.34 -27.82
CA LYS A 219 14.32 -6.26 -26.80
C LYS A 219 14.10 -5.74 -25.38
N THR A 220 14.36 -4.45 -25.17
CA THR A 220 14.25 -3.80 -23.86
C THR A 220 12.82 -3.79 -23.35
N ALA A 221 11.84 -3.54 -24.23
CA ALA A 221 10.41 -3.59 -23.88
C ALA A 221 9.96 -5.03 -23.56
N VAL A 222 10.42 -6.01 -24.35
CA VAL A 222 10.16 -7.44 -24.06
C VAL A 222 10.72 -7.83 -22.69
N ASN A 223 11.95 -7.43 -22.37
CA ASN A 223 12.58 -7.72 -21.08
C ASN A 223 11.80 -7.12 -19.91
N ALA A 224 11.36 -5.87 -20.06
CA ALA A 224 10.54 -5.21 -19.04
C ALA A 224 9.20 -5.93 -18.84
N ALA A 225 8.54 -6.35 -19.92
CA ALA A 225 7.30 -7.12 -19.87
C ALA A 225 7.50 -8.49 -19.21
N GLN A 226 8.56 -9.22 -19.58
CA GLN A 226 8.87 -10.53 -19.00
C GLN A 226 9.12 -10.43 -17.49
N SER A 227 9.83 -9.41 -17.05
CA SER A 227 10.08 -9.14 -15.62
C SER A 227 8.79 -8.80 -14.87
N ALA A 228 7.87 -8.05 -15.48
CA ALA A 228 6.57 -7.75 -14.87
C ALA A 228 5.67 -9.00 -14.78
N ILE A 229 5.61 -9.83 -15.84
CA ILE A 229 4.83 -11.08 -15.86
C ILE A 229 5.32 -12.06 -14.77
N ARG A 230 6.64 -12.12 -14.51
CA ARG A 230 7.21 -13.00 -13.46
C ARG A 230 6.68 -12.69 -12.06
N LYS A 231 6.32 -11.43 -11.79
CA LYS A 231 5.75 -10.98 -10.50
C LYS A 231 4.28 -11.39 -10.30
N LEU A 232 3.63 -11.94 -11.33
CA LEU A 232 2.24 -12.38 -11.24
C LEU A 232 2.12 -13.78 -10.64
N PRO A 233 1.09 -14.06 -9.83
CA PRO A 233 0.76 -15.41 -9.41
C PRO A 233 0.37 -16.27 -10.62
N ALA A 234 0.45 -17.59 -10.47
CA ALA A 234 -0.01 -18.52 -11.50
C ALA A 234 -1.52 -18.32 -11.75
N GLY A 235 -1.93 -18.27 -13.02
CA GLY A 235 -3.32 -18.04 -13.38
C GLY A 235 -3.50 -17.72 -14.86
N SER A 236 -4.76 -17.54 -15.27
CA SER A 236 -5.16 -17.21 -16.65
C SER A 236 -4.51 -15.92 -17.15
N GLU A 237 -4.48 -14.88 -16.31
CA GLU A 237 -3.89 -13.58 -16.65
C GLU A 237 -2.40 -13.70 -17.01
N LYS A 238 -1.61 -14.39 -16.17
CA LYS A 238 -0.18 -14.62 -16.40
C LYS A 238 0.04 -15.40 -17.69
N LYS A 239 -0.75 -16.46 -17.91
CA LYS A 239 -0.70 -17.28 -19.14
C LYS A 239 -1.03 -16.45 -20.39
N GLY A 240 -2.08 -15.63 -20.33
CA GLY A 240 -2.51 -14.76 -21.43
C GLY A 240 -1.47 -13.71 -21.81
N LEU A 241 -0.90 -13.02 -20.82
CA LEU A 241 0.17 -12.04 -21.04
C LEU A 241 1.45 -12.69 -21.58
N GLN A 242 1.81 -13.87 -21.08
CA GLN A 242 2.96 -14.61 -21.59
C GLN A 242 2.75 -15.04 -23.05
N LYS A 243 1.55 -15.52 -23.41
CA LYS A 243 1.21 -15.87 -24.81
C LYS A 243 1.38 -14.67 -25.74
N ARG A 244 0.88 -13.50 -25.34
CA ARG A 244 1.03 -12.25 -26.11
C ARG A 244 2.49 -11.85 -26.26
N LEU A 245 3.27 -11.90 -25.18
CA LEU A 245 4.70 -11.59 -25.23
C LEU A 245 5.49 -12.56 -26.12
N ASN A 246 5.14 -13.85 -26.10
CA ASN A 246 5.73 -14.85 -26.98
C ASN A 246 5.45 -14.53 -28.46
N ALA A 247 4.24 -14.06 -28.79
CA ALA A 247 3.92 -13.62 -30.16
C ALA A 247 4.78 -12.43 -30.63
N VAL A 248 5.07 -11.47 -29.72
CA VAL A 248 6.01 -10.37 -30.00
C VAL A 248 7.42 -10.91 -30.30
N ASN A 249 7.91 -11.84 -29.48
CA ASN A 249 9.20 -12.50 -29.71
C ASN A 249 9.25 -13.23 -31.05
N SER A 250 8.20 -13.97 -31.41
CA SER A 250 8.10 -14.64 -32.71
C SER A 250 8.09 -13.64 -33.87
N SER A 251 7.42 -12.48 -33.72
CA SER A 251 7.43 -11.41 -34.74
C SER A 251 8.82 -10.80 -34.92
N LEU A 252 9.55 -10.57 -33.82
CA LEU A 252 10.93 -10.08 -33.85
C LEU A 252 11.85 -11.08 -34.55
N LEU A 253 11.73 -12.36 -34.21
CA LEU A 253 12.51 -13.43 -34.84
C LEU A 253 12.27 -13.50 -36.35
N LYS A 254 11.01 -13.51 -36.79
CA LYS A 254 10.66 -13.48 -38.22
C LYS A 254 11.27 -12.28 -38.95
N THR A 255 11.30 -11.11 -38.31
CA THR A 255 11.88 -9.89 -38.87
C THR A 255 13.41 -9.99 -39.02
N ALA A 256 14.08 -10.57 -38.01
CA ALA A 256 15.50 -10.82 -38.04
C ALA A 256 15.87 -11.85 -39.12
N GLU A 257 15.13 -12.96 -39.20
CA GLU A 257 15.31 -13.98 -40.24
C GLU A 257 15.15 -13.41 -41.66
N ALA A 258 14.09 -12.62 -41.90
CA ALA A 258 13.86 -11.98 -43.19
C ALA A 258 14.99 -11.01 -43.57
N SER A 259 15.48 -10.23 -42.59
CA SER A 259 16.57 -9.29 -42.82
C SER A 259 17.90 -10.00 -43.12
N VAL A 260 18.20 -11.09 -42.41
CA VAL A 260 19.38 -11.92 -42.70
C VAL A 260 19.27 -12.57 -44.08
N LYS A 261 18.11 -13.16 -44.43
CA LYS A 261 17.86 -13.71 -45.78
C LYS A 261 18.05 -12.66 -46.88
N GLN A 262 17.62 -11.42 -46.64
CA GLN A 262 17.83 -10.32 -47.58
C GLN A 262 19.33 -9.99 -47.77
N ALA A 263 20.10 -9.97 -46.68
CA ALA A 263 21.54 -9.70 -46.71
C ALA A 263 22.34 -10.85 -47.36
N GLU A 264 21.85 -12.10 -47.27
CA GLU A 264 22.43 -13.25 -47.98
C GLU A 264 22.24 -13.13 -49.51
N LYS A 265 21.06 -12.69 -49.95
CA LYS A 265 20.74 -12.50 -51.38
C LYS A 265 21.45 -11.28 -51.98
N LYS A 266 21.39 -10.13 -51.31
CA LYS A 266 21.98 -8.87 -51.75
C LYS A 266 22.95 -8.35 -50.70
N THR A 267 24.18 -8.87 -50.74
CA THR A 267 25.23 -8.52 -49.78
C THR A 267 25.70 -7.08 -50.02
N SER A 268 25.31 -6.16 -49.13
CA SER A 268 25.75 -4.76 -49.12
C SER A 268 25.89 -4.27 -47.67
N GLU A 269 26.54 -3.12 -47.46
CA GLU A 269 26.65 -2.51 -46.13
C GLU A 269 25.27 -2.25 -45.52
N ALA A 270 24.35 -1.69 -46.31
CA ALA A 270 22.99 -1.37 -45.87
C ALA A 270 22.18 -2.61 -45.46
N SER A 271 22.21 -3.68 -46.26
CA SER A 271 21.47 -4.92 -45.93
C SER A 271 22.07 -5.62 -44.71
N THR A 272 23.40 -5.63 -44.60
CA THR A 272 24.12 -6.21 -43.45
C THR A 272 23.83 -5.43 -42.17
N ALA A 273 23.84 -4.10 -42.21
CA ALA A 273 23.53 -3.25 -41.06
C ALA A 273 22.07 -3.44 -40.59
N LYS A 274 21.12 -3.52 -41.53
CA LYS A 274 19.71 -3.80 -41.23
C LYS A 274 19.53 -5.16 -40.56
N ALA A 275 20.18 -6.20 -41.10
CA ALA A 275 20.15 -7.53 -40.51
C ALA A 275 20.77 -7.55 -39.11
N GLN A 276 21.90 -6.87 -38.91
CA GLN A 276 22.56 -6.79 -37.61
C GLN A 276 21.67 -6.10 -36.56
N LYS A 277 21.02 -4.99 -36.93
CA LYS A 277 20.07 -4.30 -36.05
C LYS A 277 18.91 -5.22 -35.68
N ALA A 278 18.30 -5.91 -36.64
CA ALA A 278 17.19 -6.82 -36.36
C ALA A 278 17.59 -7.99 -35.44
N VAL A 279 18.78 -8.58 -35.64
CA VAL A 279 19.32 -9.65 -34.79
C VAL A 279 19.69 -9.15 -33.38
N SER A 280 20.08 -7.88 -33.22
CA SER A 280 20.32 -7.32 -31.88
C SER A 280 19.06 -7.21 -31.02
N GLU A 281 17.89 -7.06 -31.65
CA GLU A 281 16.59 -6.86 -30.99
C GLU A 281 15.90 -8.16 -30.54
N ILE A 282 16.38 -9.33 -30.97
CA ILE A 282 15.85 -10.61 -30.51
C ILE A 282 16.48 -11.05 -29.18
N GLN A 283 15.71 -11.85 -28.44
CA GLN A 283 16.15 -12.43 -27.17
C GLN A 283 17.31 -13.40 -27.36
N LEU A 284 18.08 -13.62 -26.29
CA LEU A 284 19.15 -14.63 -26.30
C LEU A 284 18.51 -16.03 -26.43
N GLY A 285 19.08 -16.85 -27.31
CA GLY A 285 18.55 -18.17 -27.64
C GLY A 285 19.31 -18.79 -28.80
N LYS A 286 19.03 -20.07 -29.08
CA LYS A 286 19.70 -20.84 -30.14
C LYS A 286 19.49 -20.20 -31.51
N GLU A 287 18.31 -19.63 -31.75
CA GLU A 287 17.92 -18.95 -32.98
C GLU A 287 18.75 -17.69 -33.21
N LYS A 288 18.98 -16.89 -32.16
CA LYS A 288 19.83 -15.71 -32.24
C LYS A 288 21.26 -16.09 -32.61
N THR A 289 21.82 -17.07 -31.91
CA THR A 289 23.18 -17.57 -32.18
C THR A 289 23.31 -18.10 -33.61
N ALA A 290 22.28 -18.78 -34.14
CA ALA A 290 22.28 -19.24 -35.52
C ALA A 290 22.26 -18.07 -36.53
N LEU A 291 21.47 -17.03 -36.28
CA LEU A 291 21.42 -15.83 -37.12
C LEU A 291 22.73 -15.02 -37.06
N GLU A 292 23.36 -14.92 -35.90
CA GLU A 292 24.66 -14.26 -35.73
C GLU A 292 25.76 -14.97 -36.54
N LYS A 293 25.82 -16.30 -36.48
CA LYS A 293 26.75 -17.08 -37.31
C LYS A 293 26.56 -16.85 -38.81
N ARG A 294 25.31 -16.73 -39.27
CA ARG A 294 24.99 -16.40 -40.67
C ARG A 294 25.45 -14.99 -41.01
N LEU A 295 25.18 -14.03 -40.13
CA LEU A 295 25.59 -12.63 -40.29
C LEU A 295 27.12 -12.48 -40.39
N ASP A 296 27.88 -13.25 -39.60
CA ASP A 296 29.34 -13.24 -39.66
C ASP A 296 29.87 -13.72 -41.02
N ARG A 297 29.26 -14.76 -41.59
CA ARG A 297 29.61 -15.21 -42.96
C ARG A 297 29.29 -14.14 -44.01
N ILE A 298 28.17 -13.43 -43.86
CA ILE A 298 27.79 -12.32 -44.77
C ILE A 298 28.80 -11.18 -44.68
N LYS A 299 29.18 -10.78 -43.46
CA LYS A 299 30.20 -9.75 -43.23
C LYS A 299 31.56 -10.14 -43.82
N ASP A 300 31.97 -11.40 -43.65
CA ASP A 300 33.21 -11.89 -44.25
C ASP A 300 33.18 -11.85 -45.78
N LYS A 301 32.03 -12.15 -46.39
CA LYS A 301 31.84 -12.04 -47.85
C LYS A 301 31.89 -10.58 -48.31
N LEU A 302 31.22 -9.68 -47.59
CA LEU A 302 31.22 -8.25 -47.90
C LEU A 302 32.62 -7.64 -47.79
N ASN A 303 33.33 -7.93 -46.69
CA ASN A 303 34.69 -7.43 -46.47
C ASN A 303 35.65 -7.89 -47.58
N ARG A 304 35.55 -9.16 -48.00
CA ARG A 304 36.31 -9.68 -49.15
C ARG A 304 36.00 -8.95 -50.44
N GLN A 305 34.71 -8.74 -50.75
CA GLN A 305 34.30 -7.98 -51.94
C GLN A 305 34.86 -6.56 -51.93
N GLN A 306 34.71 -5.84 -50.83
CA GLN A 306 35.23 -4.48 -50.67
C GLN A 306 36.76 -4.41 -50.78
N ALA A 307 37.47 -5.40 -50.23
CA ALA A 307 38.91 -5.49 -50.36
C ALA A 307 39.32 -5.69 -51.83
N ARG A 308 38.68 -6.61 -52.56
CA ARG A 308 38.90 -6.81 -54.00
C ARG A 308 38.68 -5.53 -54.79
N ASP A 309 37.57 -4.84 -54.55
CA ASP A 309 37.20 -3.63 -55.30
C ASP A 309 38.17 -2.48 -55.03
N LYS A 310 38.59 -2.29 -53.77
CA LYS A 310 39.58 -1.29 -53.40
C LYS A 310 40.98 -1.60 -53.95
N VAL A 311 41.38 -2.87 -53.96
CA VAL A 311 42.65 -3.30 -54.58
C VAL A 311 42.63 -3.00 -56.08
N LYS A 312 41.55 -3.38 -56.79
CA LYS A 312 41.37 -3.06 -58.22
C LYS A 312 41.40 -1.55 -58.48
N ALA A 313 40.72 -0.76 -57.66
CA ALA A 313 40.72 0.70 -57.78
C ALA A 313 42.12 1.29 -57.55
N ALA A 314 42.88 0.75 -56.58
CA ALA A 314 44.24 1.19 -56.30
C ALA A 314 45.22 0.81 -57.43
N GLU A 315 45.08 -0.38 -58.01
CA GLU A 315 45.85 -0.83 -59.18
C GLU A 315 45.61 0.08 -60.40
N LYS A 316 44.35 0.50 -60.61
CA LYS A 316 43.96 1.39 -61.71
C LYS A 316 44.46 2.83 -61.53
N THR A 317 44.22 3.41 -60.35
CA THR A 317 44.48 4.84 -60.08
C THR A 317 45.92 5.12 -59.68
N LYS A 318 46.60 4.16 -59.04
CA LYS A 318 47.98 4.25 -58.54
C LYS A 318 48.25 5.46 -57.65
N THR A 319 47.26 5.94 -56.89
CA THR A 319 47.43 7.04 -55.93
C THR A 319 47.79 6.51 -54.54
N LYS A 320 48.51 7.31 -53.73
CA LYS A 320 48.83 6.98 -52.33
C LYS A 320 47.55 6.72 -51.51
N LYS A 321 46.53 7.55 -51.69
CA LYS A 321 45.22 7.43 -51.02
C LYS A 321 44.53 6.10 -51.34
N ALA A 322 44.48 5.70 -52.60
CA ALA A 322 43.84 4.44 -53.00
C ALA A 322 44.63 3.22 -52.49
N LYS A 323 45.97 3.26 -52.55
CA LYS A 323 46.84 2.21 -52.00
C LYS A 323 46.62 2.04 -50.50
N SER A 324 46.59 3.13 -49.74
CA SER A 324 46.30 3.09 -48.29
C SER A 324 44.90 2.53 -48.01
N ALA A 325 43.86 2.96 -48.74
CA ALA A 325 42.51 2.43 -48.57
C ALA A 325 42.42 0.92 -48.85
N ALA A 326 43.16 0.42 -49.85
CA ALA A 326 43.27 -1.00 -50.16
C ALA A 326 44.01 -1.78 -49.05
N GLN A 327 45.13 -1.24 -48.54
CA GLN A 327 45.85 -1.83 -47.40
C GLN A 327 44.95 -1.98 -46.18
N THR A 328 44.21 -0.93 -45.82
CA THR A 328 43.26 -0.94 -44.69
C THR A 328 42.13 -1.95 -44.90
N ALA A 329 41.62 -2.10 -46.12
CA ALA A 329 40.55 -3.06 -46.39
C ALA A 329 41.05 -4.51 -46.32
N VAL A 330 42.24 -4.79 -46.85
CA VAL A 330 42.83 -6.13 -46.84
C VAL A 330 43.27 -6.54 -45.43
N SER A 331 43.77 -5.61 -44.60
CA SER A 331 44.19 -5.93 -43.23
C SER A 331 43.04 -6.45 -42.36
N ARG A 332 41.81 -5.96 -42.60
CA ARG A 332 40.55 -6.36 -41.92
C ARG A 332 40.05 -7.75 -42.30
N LEU A 333 40.60 -8.39 -43.34
CA LEU A 333 40.18 -9.74 -43.72
C LEU A 333 40.66 -10.78 -42.70
N LYS A 334 39.87 -11.84 -42.51
CA LYS A 334 40.32 -13.03 -41.77
C LYS A 334 41.48 -13.73 -42.51
N PRO A 335 42.40 -14.39 -41.79
CA PRO A 335 43.46 -15.18 -42.41
C PRO A 335 42.89 -16.15 -43.45
N SER A 336 43.40 -16.05 -44.68
CA SER A 336 42.96 -16.85 -45.82
C SER A 336 43.95 -16.70 -46.97
N ALA A 337 43.99 -17.67 -47.89
CA ALA A 337 44.80 -17.57 -49.11
C ALA A 337 44.47 -16.30 -49.93
N GLU A 338 43.20 -15.92 -49.94
CA GLU A 338 42.75 -14.69 -50.60
C GLU A 338 43.33 -13.43 -49.97
N LYS A 339 43.37 -13.34 -48.63
CA LYS A 339 44.03 -12.22 -47.94
C LYS A 339 45.49 -12.12 -48.34
N THR A 340 46.22 -13.23 -48.32
CA THR A 340 47.63 -13.28 -48.71
C THR A 340 47.83 -12.82 -50.16
N SER A 341 46.97 -13.28 -51.07
CA SER A 341 46.99 -12.87 -52.49
C SER A 341 46.75 -11.37 -52.67
N LEU A 342 45.72 -10.82 -52.03
CA LEU A 342 45.42 -9.38 -52.09
C LEU A 342 46.53 -8.53 -51.46
N GLN A 343 47.17 -8.99 -50.37
CA GLN A 343 48.33 -8.31 -49.78
C GLN A 343 49.50 -8.23 -50.75
N LYS A 344 49.81 -9.32 -51.46
CA LYS A 344 50.88 -9.35 -52.47
C LYS A 344 50.58 -8.34 -53.59
N ARG A 345 49.35 -8.32 -54.09
CA ARG A 345 48.89 -7.37 -55.12
C ARG A 345 49.06 -5.91 -54.68
N VAL A 346 48.62 -5.59 -53.46
CA VAL A 346 48.73 -4.23 -52.90
C VAL A 346 50.19 -3.78 -52.74
N ARG A 347 51.10 -4.69 -52.33
CA ARG A 347 52.54 -4.41 -52.22
C ARG A 347 53.16 -4.09 -53.59
N ALA A 348 52.72 -4.76 -54.65
CA ALA A 348 53.23 -4.57 -56.00
C ALA A 348 52.81 -3.23 -56.67
N ILE A 349 51.82 -2.51 -56.12
CA ILE A 349 51.38 -1.21 -56.66
C ILE A 349 52.49 -0.16 -56.48
N ARG A 350 53.07 0.29 -57.60
CA ARG A 350 53.95 1.47 -57.65
C ARG A 350 53.08 2.73 -57.81
N VAL A 351 53.12 3.59 -56.79
CA VAL A 351 52.34 4.85 -56.76
C VAL A 351 52.95 5.82 -57.78
N LYS A 352 52.11 6.49 -58.56
CA LYS A 352 52.54 7.52 -59.52
C LYS A 352 52.84 8.83 -58.81
#